data_AF-A0A943GKL6-F1
#
_entry.id   AF-A0A943GKL6-F1
#
_cell.length_a   1.000
_cell.length_b   1.000
_cell.length_c   1.000
_cell.angle_alpha   90.00
_cell.angle_beta   90.00
_cell.angle_gamma   90.00
#
_symmetry.space_group_name_H-M   'P 1'
#
loop_
_entity.id
_entity.type
_entity.pdbx_description
1 polymer ?
#
loop_
_entity_poly.entity_id
_entity_poly.type
_entity_poly.pdbx_seq_one_letter_code
_entity_poly.pdbx_strand_id
1 'polypeptide(L)'
;MTVCFFTVSHKGSISASIFIYYFLWQFVFRKQETLAGYTMAQMTTYVILSRMLASQFSGGINRELSEWIKKGTIGVELLRPISLLQNLFAKRTGEFLYFILFKGLPISIIAFLILGGSLPAGRIEFLLFMCSICLGMVIMFFFEFMVGICAFYTYASYGLAFTKTALLSILSGGIVPLFLFPEGVAKILNYLPFAGMVSVPVNIYLGKYPLQQAIQYMGLQVIWIVLLGILAQVLYSRVVCRIVVQGG
;
A
#
# COMPACT_ATOMS: atom_id res chain seq x y z
N MET A 1 5.49 -24.65 -7.88
CA MET A 1 4.53 -24.24 -8.94
C MET A 1 3.58 -23.11 -8.53
N THR A 2 3.18 -22.99 -7.26
CA THR A 2 2.19 -21.99 -6.79
C THR A 2 2.63 -20.53 -6.94
N VAL A 3 3.94 -20.24 -6.84
CA VAL A 3 4.49 -18.88 -7.01
C VAL A 3 4.45 -18.41 -8.48
N CYS A 4 4.54 -19.33 -9.45
CA CYS A 4 4.54 -18.99 -10.87
C CYS A 4 3.11 -18.67 -11.37
N PHE A 5 2.11 -19.40 -10.89
CA PHE A 5 0.71 -19.15 -11.27
C PHE A 5 0.17 -17.83 -10.69
N PHE A 6 0.53 -17.50 -9.44
CA PHE A 6 0.14 -16.22 -8.84
C PHE A 6 0.84 -15.03 -9.49
N THR A 7 2.09 -15.15 -9.92
CA THR A 7 2.78 -14.05 -10.61
C THR A 7 2.22 -13.79 -12.00
N VAL A 8 1.74 -14.80 -12.73
CA VAL A 8 1.06 -14.63 -14.03
C VAL A 8 -0.32 -13.99 -13.86
N SER A 9 -1.11 -14.43 -12.85
CA SER A 9 -2.42 -13.82 -12.54
C SER A 9 -2.29 -12.34 -12.10
N HIS A 10 -1.28 -12.01 -11.29
CA HIS A 10 -1.04 -10.63 -10.87
C HIS A 10 -0.52 -9.72 -11.99
N LYS A 11 0.34 -10.24 -12.89
CA LYS A 11 0.90 -9.49 -14.02
C LYS A 11 -0.19 -9.06 -15.01
N GLY A 12 -1.14 -9.95 -15.32
CA GLY A 12 -2.30 -9.61 -16.16
C GLY A 12 -3.23 -8.59 -15.50
N SER A 13 -3.40 -8.67 -14.17
CA SER A 13 -4.34 -7.81 -13.43
C SER A 13 -3.92 -6.33 -13.38
N ILE A 14 -2.64 -6.02 -13.17
CA ILE A 14 -2.18 -4.62 -13.02
C ILE A 14 -2.29 -3.86 -14.35
N SER A 15 -1.72 -4.43 -15.42
CA SER A 15 -1.75 -3.80 -16.75
C SER A 15 -3.19 -3.66 -17.26
N ALA A 16 -4.01 -4.70 -17.14
CA ALA A 16 -5.41 -4.63 -17.53
C ALA A 16 -6.17 -3.56 -16.72
N SER A 17 -5.92 -3.48 -15.40
CA SER A 17 -6.52 -2.42 -14.59
C SER A 17 -6.13 -1.03 -15.10
N ILE A 18 -4.85 -0.79 -15.38
CA ILE A 18 -4.38 0.52 -15.87
C ILE A 18 -5.10 0.89 -17.17
N PHE A 19 -5.22 -0.02 -18.13
CA PHE A 19 -5.95 0.23 -19.38
C PHE A 19 -7.44 0.54 -19.14
N ILE A 20 -8.11 -0.26 -18.29
CA ILE A 20 -9.53 -0.03 -17.98
C ILE A 20 -9.74 1.36 -17.37
N TYR A 21 -8.94 1.73 -16.37
CA TYR A 21 -9.05 3.05 -15.74
C TYR A 21 -8.66 4.17 -16.70
N TYR A 22 -7.66 3.97 -17.56
CA TYR A 22 -7.29 4.95 -18.59
C TYR A 22 -8.46 5.25 -19.54
N PHE A 23 -9.11 4.23 -20.09
CA PHE A 23 -10.25 4.42 -20.98
C PHE A 23 -11.45 5.04 -20.27
N LEU A 24 -11.67 4.67 -19.00
CA LEU A 24 -12.68 5.30 -18.15
C LEU A 24 -12.41 6.81 -18.02
N TRP A 25 -11.18 7.19 -17.69
CA TRP A 25 -10.81 8.61 -17.54
C TRP A 25 -10.85 9.35 -18.87
N GLN A 26 -10.41 8.72 -19.96
CA GLN A 26 -10.53 9.29 -21.29
C GLN A 26 -12.00 9.60 -21.63
N PHE A 27 -12.94 8.74 -21.25
CA PHE A 27 -14.36 8.99 -21.45
C PHE A 27 -14.87 10.19 -20.62
N VAL A 28 -14.45 10.31 -19.36
CA VAL A 28 -14.84 11.44 -18.48
C VAL A 28 -14.32 12.76 -19.03
N PHE A 29 -13.06 12.81 -19.46
CA PHE A 29 -12.41 14.02 -19.98
C PHE A 29 -12.86 14.39 -21.41
N ARG A 30 -13.67 13.58 -22.11
CA ARG A 30 -14.25 13.99 -23.41
C ARG A 30 -15.16 15.22 -23.29
N LYS A 31 -15.76 15.45 -22.12
CA LYS A 31 -16.70 16.55 -21.88
C LYS A 31 -16.11 17.72 -21.08
N GLN A 32 -14.90 17.57 -20.52
CA GLN A 32 -14.29 18.55 -19.63
C GLN A 32 -12.77 18.54 -19.80
N GLU A 33 -12.16 19.72 -19.95
CA GLU A 33 -10.71 19.86 -20.13
C GLU A 33 -9.92 19.63 -18.82
N THR A 34 -10.52 19.98 -17.68
CA THR A 34 -9.94 19.78 -16.35
C THR A 34 -10.99 19.24 -15.38
N LEU A 35 -10.57 18.34 -14.49
CA LEU A 35 -11.43 17.79 -13.43
C LEU A 35 -10.75 17.98 -12.08
N ALA A 36 -11.36 18.74 -11.18
CA ALA A 36 -10.80 19.05 -9.86
C ALA A 36 -9.34 19.58 -9.92
N GLY A 37 -9.01 20.30 -11.00
CA GLY A 37 -7.65 20.82 -11.25
C GLY A 37 -6.66 19.80 -11.82
N TYR A 38 -7.08 18.59 -12.20
CA TYR A 38 -6.25 17.59 -12.90
C TYR A 38 -6.47 17.67 -14.41
N THR A 39 -5.38 17.64 -15.17
CA THR A 39 -5.41 17.42 -16.62
C THR A 39 -5.44 15.93 -16.95
N MET A 40 -5.83 15.57 -18.17
CA MET A 40 -5.84 14.17 -18.61
C MET A 40 -4.46 13.49 -18.42
N ALA A 41 -3.36 14.19 -18.77
CA ALA A 41 -2.01 13.66 -18.59
C ALA A 41 -1.66 13.40 -17.11
N GLN A 42 -2.06 14.30 -16.21
CA GLN A 42 -1.87 14.12 -14.76
C GLN A 42 -2.74 12.98 -14.22
N MET A 43 -3.95 12.81 -14.77
CA MET A 43 -4.84 11.73 -14.39
C MET A 43 -4.29 10.36 -14.81
N THR A 44 -3.71 10.26 -16.02
CA THR A 44 -3.03 9.03 -16.46
C THR A 44 -1.87 8.68 -15.53
N THR A 45 -1.03 9.65 -15.18
CA THR A 45 0.04 9.47 -14.18
C THR A 45 -0.52 9.00 -12.83
N TYR A 46 -1.62 9.62 -12.38
CA TYR A 46 -2.29 9.20 -11.13
C TYR A 46 -2.69 7.73 -11.21
N VAL A 47 -3.34 7.30 -12.29
CA VAL A 47 -3.78 5.91 -12.48
C VAL A 47 -2.59 4.96 -12.48
N ILE A 48 -1.54 5.25 -13.27
CA ILE A 48 -0.38 4.35 -13.37
C ILE A 48 0.26 4.14 -11.99
N LEU A 49 0.58 5.24 -11.29
CA LEU A 49 1.26 5.16 -9.99
C LEU A 49 0.35 4.60 -8.90
N SER A 50 -0.91 5.00 -8.85
CA SER A 50 -1.85 4.50 -7.84
C SER A 50 -2.14 3.01 -7.99
N ARG A 51 -2.30 2.51 -9.23
CA ARG A 51 -2.48 1.08 -9.50
C ARG A 51 -1.21 0.29 -9.19
N MET A 52 -0.04 0.84 -9.49
CA MET A 52 1.23 0.23 -9.10
C MET A 52 1.32 0.06 -7.58
N LEU A 53 1.09 1.12 -6.81
CA LEU A 53 1.16 1.08 -5.35
C LEU A 53 0.07 0.19 -4.74
N ALA A 54 -1.18 0.33 -5.20
CA ALA A 54 -2.31 -0.45 -4.69
C ALA A 54 -2.18 -1.95 -4.98
N SER A 55 -1.43 -2.35 -6.02
CA SER A 55 -1.20 -3.76 -6.32
C SER A 55 -0.45 -4.51 -5.21
N GLN A 56 0.23 -3.79 -4.33
CA GLN A 56 0.91 -4.38 -3.18
C GLN A 56 -0.07 -4.89 -2.12
N PHE A 57 -1.32 -4.40 -2.09
CA PHE A 57 -2.29 -4.65 -1.00
C PHE A 57 -2.77 -6.09 -0.91
N SER A 58 -2.76 -6.84 -2.01
CA SER A 58 -3.21 -8.25 -2.06
C SER A 58 -2.16 -9.24 -1.52
N GLY A 59 -0.90 -8.82 -1.50
CA GLY A 59 0.20 -9.58 -0.91
C GLY A 59 0.41 -9.24 0.57
N GLY A 60 1.56 -9.66 1.09
CA GLY A 60 2.05 -9.24 2.40
C GLY A 60 2.28 -10.37 3.39
N ILE A 61 2.98 -10.00 4.46
CA ILE A 61 3.38 -10.88 5.55
C ILE A 61 2.20 -11.46 6.34
N ASN A 62 1.02 -10.84 6.23
CA ASN A 62 -0.17 -11.24 6.98
C ASN A 62 -0.58 -12.69 6.69
N ARG A 63 -0.41 -13.16 5.44
CA ARG A 63 -0.76 -14.53 5.04
C ARG A 63 0.23 -15.54 5.62
N GLU A 64 1.51 -15.25 5.51
CA GLU A 64 2.58 -16.10 6.04
C GLU A 64 2.51 -16.20 7.56
N LEU A 65 2.36 -15.06 8.24
CA LEU A 65 2.20 -15.03 9.70
C LEU A 65 0.97 -15.87 10.11
N SER A 66 -0.15 -15.71 9.40
CA SER A 66 -1.35 -16.53 9.65
C SER A 66 -1.10 -18.03 9.46
N GLU A 67 -0.30 -18.42 8.47
CA GLU A 67 0.06 -19.82 8.23
C GLU A 67 0.97 -20.38 9.31
N TRP A 68 1.95 -19.61 9.80
CA TRP A 68 2.82 -20.01 10.91
C TRP A 68 2.04 -20.22 12.20
N ILE A 69 1.06 -19.36 12.45
CA ILE A 69 0.15 -19.48 13.60
C ILE A 69 -0.67 -20.76 13.49
N LYS A 70 -1.30 -20.99 12.33
CA LYS A 70 -2.13 -22.19 12.10
C LYS A 70 -1.36 -23.50 12.18
N LYS A 71 -0.10 -23.52 11.74
CA LYS A 71 0.77 -24.70 11.77
C LYS A 71 1.53 -24.86 13.09
N GLY A 72 1.43 -23.91 14.02
CA GLY A 72 2.21 -23.91 15.26
C GLY A 72 3.72 -23.64 15.07
N THR A 73 4.19 -23.43 13.83
CA THR A 73 5.61 -23.18 13.54
C THR A 73 6.09 -21.82 14.04
N ILE A 74 5.17 -20.94 14.46
CA ILE A 74 5.53 -19.66 15.10
C ILE A 74 6.40 -19.84 16.34
N GLY A 75 6.26 -20.94 17.10
CA GLY A 75 7.12 -21.23 18.26
C GLY A 75 8.60 -21.35 17.87
N VAL A 76 8.89 -22.02 16.76
CA VAL A 76 10.26 -22.14 16.22
C VAL A 76 10.81 -20.78 15.79
N GLU A 77 9.96 -19.93 15.22
CA GLU A 77 10.37 -18.58 14.81
C GLU A 77 10.65 -17.67 16.01
N LEU A 78 9.92 -17.84 17.12
CA LEU A 78 10.16 -17.11 18.37
C LEU A 78 11.45 -17.55 19.09
N LEU A 79 11.94 -18.76 18.85
CA LEU A 79 13.22 -19.25 19.41
C LEU A 79 14.44 -18.68 18.69
N ARG A 80 14.26 -18.05 17.52
CA ARG A 80 15.39 -17.45 16.79
C ARG A 80 15.92 -16.23 17.56
N PRO A 81 17.24 -15.97 17.53
CA PRO A 81 17.86 -14.86 18.25
C PRO A 81 17.53 -13.47 17.67
N ILE A 82 16.61 -13.40 16.70
CA ILE A 82 16.19 -12.18 16.02
C ILE A 82 14.72 -11.96 16.34
N SER A 83 14.34 -10.73 16.66
CA SER A 83 12.94 -10.43 16.94
C SER A 83 12.06 -10.72 15.70
N LEU A 84 10.90 -11.35 15.94
CA LEU A 84 9.95 -11.72 14.88
C LEU A 84 9.59 -10.51 14.00
N LEU A 85 9.41 -9.34 14.63
CA LEU A 85 9.05 -8.10 13.96
C LEU A 85 10.15 -7.64 12.99
N GLN A 86 11.43 -7.66 13.41
CA GLN A 86 12.54 -7.30 12.54
C GLN A 86 12.69 -8.27 11.37
N ASN A 87 12.51 -9.58 11.61
CA ASN A 87 12.58 -10.58 10.54
C ASN A 87 11.48 -10.33 9.49
N LEU A 88 10.23 -10.21 9.94
CA LEU A 88 9.10 -9.93 9.05
C LEU A 88 9.26 -8.59 8.32
N PHE A 89 9.81 -7.57 8.98
CA PHE A 89 10.06 -6.26 8.37
C PHE A 89 11.12 -6.34 7.27
N ALA A 90 12.23 -7.03 7.53
CA ALA A 90 13.28 -7.26 6.54
C ALA A 90 12.74 -8.04 5.33
N LYS A 91 11.94 -9.08 5.59
CA LYS A 91 11.29 -9.86 4.53
C LYS A 91 10.35 -8.99 3.69
N ARG A 92 9.48 -8.20 4.33
CA ARG A 92 8.54 -7.32 3.63
C ARG A 92 9.28 -6.27 2.79
N THR A 93 10.36 -5.71 3.34
CA THR A 93 11.21 -4.75 2.62
C THR A 93 11.83 -5.39 1.37
N GLY A 94 12.34 -6.63 1.48
CA GLY A 94 12.86 -7.37 0.33
C GLY A 94 11.81 -7.64 -0.75
N GLU A 95 10.61 -8.08 -0.35
CA GLU A 95 9.49 -8.27 -1.29
C GLU A 95 9.09 -6.96 -1.99
N PHE A 96 9.07 -5.87 -1.24
CA PHE A 96 8.73 -4.55 -1.75
C PHE A 96 9.77 -4.03 -2.75
N LEU A 97 11.06 -4.15 -2.43
CA LEU A 97 12.15 -3.77 -3.32
C LEU A 97 12.15 -4.62 -4.60
N TYR A 98 11.99 -5.95 -4.46
CA TYR A 98 11.86 -6.84 -5.61
C TYR A 98 10.68 -6.44 -6.49
N PHE A 99 9.53 -6.14 -5.88
CA PHE A 99 8.35 -5.67 -6.61
C PHE A 99 8.65 -4.37 -7.36
N ILE A 100 9.21 -3.35 -6.72
CA ILE A 100 9.51 -2.06 -7.38
C ILE A 100 10.47 -2.27 -8.55
N LEU A 101 11.57 -2.98 -8.35
CA LEU A 101 12.62 -3.12 -9.35
C LEU A 101 12.19 -3.96 -10.55
N PHE A 102 11.51 -5.08 -10.30
CA PHE A 102 11.22 -6.07 -11.36
C PHE A 102 9.79 -6.00 -11.91
N LYS A 103 8.87 -5.32 -11.23
CA LYS A 103 7.48 -5.17 -11.68
C LYS A 103 7.04 -3.72 -11.76
N GLY A 104 7.17 -2.96 -10.68
CA GLY A 104 6.66 -1.60 -10.56
C GLY A 104 7.27 -0.66 -11.60
N LEU A 105 8.60 -0.57 -11.65
CA LEU A 105 9.32 0.30 -12.57
C LEU A 105 9.12 -0.12 -14.04
N PRO A 106 9.34 -1.38 -14.46
CA PRO A 106 9.14 -1.76 -15.86
C PRO A 106 7.71 -1.52 -16.35
N ILE A 107 6.69 -1.89 -15.56
CA ILE A 107 5.29 -1.69 -15.94
C ILE A 107 4.95 -0.20 -16.02
N SER A 108 5.42 0.61 -15.07
CA SER A 108 5.17 2.05 -15.08
C SER A 108 5.82 2.71 -16.29
N ILE A 109 7.09 2.40 -16.59
CA ILE A 109 7.80 2.94 -17.75
C ILE A 109 7.07 2.60 -19.05
N ILE A 110 6.70 1.33 -19.24
CA ILE A 110 5.95 0.90 -20.42
C ILE A 110 4.60 1.63 -20.51
N ALA A 111 3.87 1.76 -19.39
CA ALA A 111 2.59 2.46 -19.37
C ALA A 111 2.74 3.96 -19.68
N PHE A 112 3.78 4.62 -19.18
CA PHE A 112 4.10 6.02 -19.48
C PHE A 112 4.41 6.23 -20.97
N LEU A 113 5.16 5.31 -21.59
CA LEU A 113 5.51 5.37 -23.01
C LEU A 113 4.29 5.17 -23.92
N ILE A 114 3.35 4.29 -23.53
CA ILE A 114 2.18 3.97 -24.35
C ILE A 114 1.04 4.98 -24.17
N LEU A 115 0.70 5.31 -22.92
CA LEU A 115 -0.51 6.08 -22.59
C LEU A 115 -0.26 7.59 -22.51
N GLY A 116 1.01 8.00 -22.43
CA GLY A 116 1.39 9.35 -22.09
C GLY A 116 1.15 9.66 -20.61
N GLY A 117 1.93 10.55 -20.03
CA GLY A 117 1.76 11.00 -18.66
C GLY A 117 2.58 12.23 -18.36
N SER A 118 2.24 12.94 -17.29
CA SER A 118 3.07 14.03 -16.80
C SER A 118 4.26 13.47 -16.01
N LEU A 119 5.45 13.97 -16.35
CA LEU A 119 6.66 13.83 -15.53
C LEU A 119 6.45 14.42 -14.13
N PRO A 120 7.34 14.13 -13.16
CA PRO A 120 7.25 14.76 -11.84
C PRO A 120 7.24 16.27 -11.99
N ALA A 121 6.46 16.98 -11.17
CA ALA A 121 6.37 18.44 -11.23
C ALA A 121 7.74 19.12 -11.02
N GLY A 122 8.65 18.47 -10.30
CA GLY A 122 10.04 18.88 -10.16
C GLY A 122 10.90 17.80 -9.50
N ARG A 123 12.19 18.12 -9.31
CA ARG A 123 13.17 17.20 -8.70
C ARG A 123 12.90 16.97 -7.21
N ILE A 124 12.40 17.99 -6.52
CA ILE A 124 12.11 17.94 -5.08
C ILE A 124 10.91 17.03 -4.83
N GLU A 125 9.87 17.18 -5.63
CA GLU A 125 8.63 16.39 -5.60
C GLU A 125 8.91 14.92 -5.84
N PHE A 126 9.84 14.61 -6.75
CA PHE A 126 10.30 13.23 -6.97
C PHE A 126 11.02 12.64 -5.74
N LEU A 127 11.88 13.40 -5.07
CA LEU A 127 12.55 12.96 -3.85
C LEU A 127 11.55 12.75 -2.71
N LEU A 128 10.63 13.69 -2.52
CA LEU A 128 9.56 13.58 -1.51
C LEU A 128 8.62 12.40 -1.79
N PHE A 129 8.32 12.15 -3.05
CA PHE A 129 7.56 10.98 -3.48
C PHE A 129 8.25 9.67 -3.06
N MET A 130 9.56 9.55 -3.30
CA MET A 130 10.31 8.36 -2.89
C MET A 130 10.33 8.18 -1.37
N CYS A 131 10.56 9.26 -0.62
CA CYS A 131 10.47 9.23 0.85
C CYS A 131 9.07 8.83 1.33
N SER A 132 8.03 9.41 0.75
CA SER A 132 6.63 9.13 1.09
C SER A 132 6.24 7.67 0.77
N ILE A 133 6.77 7.08 -0.30
CA ILE A 133 6.55 5.66 -0.60
C ILE A 133 7.19 4.77 0.49
N CYS A 134 8.42 5.08 0.90
CA CYS A 134 9.09 4.34 1.96
C CYS A 134 8.29 4.40 3.27
N LEU A 135 7.78 5.58 3.65
CA LEU A 135 6.90 5.72 4.81
C LEU A 135 5.60 4.94 4.64
N GLY A 136 4.96 5.03 3.47
CA GLY A 136 3.76 4.27 3.14
C GLY A 136 3.95 2.75 3.25
N MET A 137 5.13 2.24 2.87
CA MET A 137 5.49 0.83 3.02
C MET A 137 5.57 0.40 4.49
N VAL A 138 6.11 1.25 5.36
CA VAL A 138 6.17 0.98 6.82
C VAL A 138 4.77 0.95 7.43
N ILE A 139 3.89 1.90 7.07
CA ILE A 139 2.49 1.88 7.50
C ILE A 139 1.80 0.58 7.06
N MET A 140 2.03 0.19 5.80
CA MET A 140 1.47 -1.05 5.25
C MET A 140 1.96 -2.28 6.01
N PHE A 141 3.25 -2.34 6.35
CA PHE A 141 3.82 -3.42 7.15
C PHE A 141 3.10 -3.57 8.50
N PHE A 142 2.93 -2.47 9.26
CA PHE A 142 2.26 -2.55 10.56
C PHE A 142 0.80 -2.99 10.43
N PHE A 143 0.09 -2.51 9.40
CA PHE A 143 -1.28 -2.93 9.14
C PHE A 143 -1.36 -4.43 8.80
N GLU A 144 -0.45 -4.93 7.96
CA GLU A 144 -0.35 -6.35 7.63
C GLU A 144 0.00 -7.21 8.83
N PHE A 145 0.95 -6.76 9.65
CA PHE A 145 1.34 -7.46 10.87
C PHE A 145 0.16 -7.59 11.84
N MET A 146 -0.60 -6.51 12.05
CA MET A 146 -1.82 -6.55 12.87
C MET A 146 -2.86 -7.52 12.32
N VAL A 147 -3.12 -7.50 11.01
CA VAL A 147 -4.04 -8.44 10.35
C VAL A 147 -3.55 -9.89 10.50
N GLY A 148 -2.24 -10.12 10.43
CA GLY A 148 -1.65 -11.45 10.65
C GLY A 148 -1.80 -11.93 12.09
N ILE A 149 -1.63 -11.06 13.08
CA ILE A 149 -1.86 -11.40 14.50
C ILE A 149 -3.32 -11.80 14.76
N CYS A 150 -4.29 -11.20 14.05
CA CYS A 150 -5.70 -11.57 14.20
C CYS A 150 -5.96 -13.07 13.91
N ALA A 151 -5.09 -13.76 13.18
CA ALA A 151 -5.20 -15.20 12.95
C ALA A 151 -5.11 -16.05 14.23
N PHE A 152 -4.57 -15.52 15.32
CA PHE A 152 -4.63 -16.18 16.63
C PHE A 152 -6.04 -16.29 17.21
N TYR A 153 -6.92 -15.35 16.85
CA TYR A 153 -8.29 -15.28 17.36
C TYR A 153 -9.32 -15.77 16.34
N THR A 154 -8.92 -16.03 15.09
CA THR A 154 -9.84 -16.27 13.99
C THR A 154 -9.31 -17.32 13.02
N TYR A 155 -10.11 -18.36 12.77
CA TYR A 155 -9.79 -19.39 11.77
C TYR A 155 -9.88 -18.89 10.32
N ALA A 156 -10.65 -17.83 10.07
CA ALA A 156 -10.90 -17.22 8.76
C ALA A 156 -9.81 -16.22 8.30
N SER A 157 -8.53 -16.61 8.32
CA SER A 157 -7.41 -15.74 7.90
C SER A 157 -7.52 -15.25 6.45
N TYR A 158 -8.14 -16.03 5.56
CA TYR A 158 -8.39 -15.61 4.18
C TYR A 158 -9.38 -14.45 4.09
N GLY A 159 -10.47 -14.52 4.87
CA GLY A 159 -11.47 -13.43 4.93
C GLY A 159 -10.85 -12.13 5.43
N LEU A 160 -9.99 -12.20 6.45
CA LEU A 160 -9.26 -11.03 6.95
C LEU A 160 -8.33 -10.41 5.89
N ALA A 161 -7.60 -11.24 5.14
CA ALA A 161 -6.73 -10.77 4.05
C ALA A 161 -7.53 -10.13 2.90
N PHE A 162 -8.70 -10.68 2.57
CA PHE A 162 -9.60 -10.12 1.56
C PHE A 162 -10.17 -8.77 2.02
N THR A 163 -10.70 -8.71 3.25
CA THR A 163 -11.23 -7.48 3.84
C THR A 163 -10.17 -6.38 3.92
N LYS A 164 -8.93 -6.71 4.33
CA LYS A 164 -7.77 -5.79 4.24
C LYS A 164 -7.65 -5.23 2.83
N THR A 165 -7.57 -6.10 1.83
CA THR A 165 -7.33 -5.69 0.44
C THR A 165 -8.44 -4.77 -0.06
N ALA A 166 -9.70 -5.08 0.23
CA ALA A 166 -10.86 -4.27 -0.14
C ALA A 166 -10.82 -2.89 0.53
N LEU A 167 -10.63 -2.84 1.85
CA LEU A 167 -10.55 -1.59 2.62
C LEU A 167 -9.42 -0.69 2.11
N LEU A 168 -8.21 -1.24 1.99
CA LEU A 168 -7.05 -0.46 1.54
C LEU A 168 -7.26 0.06 0.12
N SER A 169 -7.81 -0.75 -0.79
CA SER A 169 -8.00 -0.34 -2.19
C SER A 169 -8.96 0.85 -2.35
N ILE A 170 -9.96 0.97 -1.48
CA ILE A 170 -10.93 2.07 -1.48
C ILE A 170 -10.37 3.28 -0.72
N LEU A 171 -9.97 3.09 0.54
CA LEU A 171 -9.62 4.19 1.45
C LEU A 171 -8.31 4.89 1.11
N SER A 172 -7.41 4.23 0.37
CA SER A 172 -6.13 4.82 -0.05
C SER A 172 -6.22 5.73 -1.28
N GLY A 173 -7.35 5.70 -1.99
CA GLY A 173 -7.50 6.38 -3.27
C GLY A 173 -6.97 5.59 -4.48
N GLY A 174 -6.76 4.27 -4.34
CA GLY A 174 -6.18 3.41 -5.39
C GLY A 174 -7.15 2.88 -6.45
N ILE A 175 -8.47 2.91 -6.18
CA ILE A 175 -9.52 2.63 -7.16
C ILE A 175 -10.17 3.94 -7.60
N VAL A 176 -10.70 4.70 -6.64
CA VAL A 176 -11.30 6.02 -6.87
C VAL A 176 -10.42 7.06 -6.20
N PRO A 177 -9.91 8.07 -6.93
CA PRO A 177 -9.14 9.14 -6.33
C PRO A 177 -9.91 9.85 -5.20
N LEU A 178 -9.21 10.16 -4.11
CA LEU A 178 -9.83 10.74 -2.91
C LEU A 178 -10.49 12.10 -3.17
N PHE A 179 -10.01 12.85 -4.16
CA PHE A 179 -10.55 14.17 -4.53
C PHE A 179 -11.95 14.12 -5.18
N LEU A 180 -12.42 12.95 -5.58
CA LEU A 180 -13.80 12.78 -6.11
C LEU A 180 -14.84 12.63 -5.00
N PHE A 181 -14.41 12.35 -3.77
CA PHE A 181 -15.34 12.26 -2.64
C PHE A 181 -15.78 13.66 -2.21
N PRO A 182 -16.98 13.80 -1.62
CA PRO A 182 -17.43 15.07 -1.05
C PRO A 182 -16.40 15.64 -0.08
N GLU A 183 -16.23 16.96 -0.04
CA GLU A 183 -15.12 17.63 0.65
C GLU A 183 -14.92 17.16 2.10
N GLY A 184 -16.01 16.99 2.87
CA GLY A 184 -15.94 16.50 4.24
C GLY A 184 -15.38 15.08 4.35
N VAL A 185 -15.77 14.18 3.44
CA VAL A 185 -15.29 12.79 3.40
C VAL A 185 -13.85 12.75 2.91
N ALA A 186 -13.53 13.47 1.84
CA ALA A 186 -12.19 13.56 1.28
C ALA A 186 -11.19 14.06 2.33
N LYS A 187 -11.57 15.06 3.14
CA LYS A 187 -10.73 15.57 4.22
C LYS A 187 -10.41 14.48 5.24
N ILE A 188 -11.43 13.77 5.75
CA ILE A 188 -11.24 12.67 6.71
C ILE A 188 -10.33 11.58 6.12
N LEU A 189 -10.58 11.17 4.88
CA LEU A 189 -9.79 10.13 4.22
C LEU A 189 -8.32 10.52 4.06
N ASN A 190 -8.03 11.80 3.76
CA ASN A 190 -6.66 12.29 3.66
C ASN A 190 -5.91 12.30 5.00
N TYR A 191 -6.60 12.37 6.14
CA TYR A 191 -5.98 12.27 7.47
C TYR A 191 -5.76 10.83 7.94
N LEU A 192 -6.37 9.84 7.27
CA LEU A 192 -6.19 8.43 7.58
C LEU A 192 -4.82 7.91 7.08
N PRO A 193 -4.27 6.84 7.69
CA PRO A 193 -2.99 6.27 7.29
C PRO A 193 -3.01 5.71 5.86
N PHE A 194 -4.20 5.37 5.35
CA PHE A 194 -4.39 4.73 4.04
C PHE A 194 -4.08 5.69 2.89
N ALA A 195 -4.42 6.98 3.01
CA ALA A 195 -4.07 7.98 2.01
C ALA A 195 -2.55 8.09 1.85
N GLY A 196 -1.81 7.95 2.96
CA GLY A 196 -0.35 7.88 3.01
C GLY A 196 0.25 6.73 2.19
N MET A 197 -0.50 5.67 1.89
CA MET A 197 0.01 4.54 1.11
C MET A 197 -0.03 4.77 -0.41
N VAL A 198 -0.98 5.58 -0.90
CA VAL A 198 -1.23 5.74 -2.35
C VAL A 198 -1.50 7.20 -2.74
N SER A 199 -2.61 7.78 -2.32
CA SER A 199 -3.02 9.12 -2.80
C SER A 199 -1.99 10.21 -2.46
N VAL A 200 -1.44 10.21 -1.24
CA VAL A 200 -0.45 11.20 -0.80
C VAL A 200 0.82 11.18 -1.66
N PRO A 201 1.55 10.05 -1.79
CA PRO A 201 2.76 10.03 -2.63
C PRO A 201 2.44 10.42 -4.08
N VAL A 202 1.34 9.94 -4.65
CA VAL A 202 0.97 10.26 -6.04
C VAL A 202 0.68 11.75 -6.22
N ASN A 203 -0.01 12.40 -5.27
CA ASN A 203 -0.27 13.83 -5.33
C ASN A 203 0.99 14.69 -5.11
N ILE A 204 1.95 14.20 -4.29
CA ILE A 204 3.28 14.82 -4.17
C ILE A 204 4.01 14.76 -5.52
N TYR A 205 4.03 13.60 -6.18
CA TYR A 205 4.66 13.42 -7.50
C TYR A 205 4.10 14.38 -8.56
N LEU A 206 2.77 14.57 -8.54
CA LEU A 206 2.07 15.46 -9.47
C LEU A 206 2.18 16.95 -9.12
N GLY A 207 2.84 17.32 -8.00
CA GLY A 207 2.95 18.70 -7.54
C GLY A 207 1.61 19.31 -7.12
N LYS A 208 0.63 18.48 -6.72
CA LYS A 208 -0.69 18.94 -6.28
C LYS A 208 -0.70 19.48 -4.87
N TYR A 209 0.29 19.07 -4.07
CA TYR A 209 0.54 19.65 -2.76
C TYR A 209 1.69 20.64 -2.83
N PRO A 210 1.51 21.89 -2.37
CA PRO A 210 2.65 22.76 -2.13
C PRO A 210 3.59 22.11 -1.12
N LEU A 211 4.88 22.46 -1.17
CA LEU A 211 5.95 21.83 -0.38
C LEU A 211 5.60 21.71 1.11
N GLN A 212 5.02 22.76 1.69
CA GLN A 212 4.60 22.77 3.09
C GLN A 212 3.53 21.71 3.40
N GLN A 213 2.53 21.56 2.54
CA GLN A 213 1.49 20.53 2.70
C GLN A 213 2.05 19.13 2.49
N ALA A 214 2.96 18.94 1.52
CA ALA A 214 3.63 17.66 1.31
C ALA A 214 4.38 17.21 2.59
N ILE A 215 5.12 18.12 3.21
CA ILE A 215 5.82 17.85 4.48
C ILE A 215 4.84 17.55 5.61
N GLN A 216 3.70 18.26 5.69
CA GLN A 216 2.67 17.98 6.70
C GLN A 216 2.10 16.56 6.56
N TYR A 217 1.75 16.14 5.34
CA TYR A 217 1.25 14.79 5.09
C TYR A 217 2.31 13.71 5.37
N MET A 218 3.59 13.98 5.07
CA MET A 218 4.68 13.08 5.46
C MET A 218 4.86 13.02 6.98
N GLY A 219 4.74 14.15 7.67
CA GLY A 219 4.71 14.18 9.14
C GLY A 219 3.57 13.34 9.71
N LEU A 220 2.39 13.40 9.07
CA LEU A 220 1.25 12.56 9.44
C LEU A 220 1.53 11.08 9.19
N GLN A 221 2.22 10.71 8.10
CA GLN A 221 2.67 9.33 7.89
C GLN A 221 3.57 8.85 9.04
N VAL A 222 4.52 9.68 9.47
CA VAL A 222 5.41 9.35 10.60
C VAL A 222 4.61 9.18 11.90
N ILE A 223 3.65 10.07 12.18
CA ILE A 223 2.76 9.93 13.35
C ILE A 223 2.02 8.59 13.31
N TRP A 224 1.45 8.23 12.16
CA TRP A 224 0.77 6.94 12.00
C TRP A 224 1.71 5.75 12.13
N ILE A 225 2.94 5.84 11.64
CA ILE A 225 3.96 4.79 11.84
C ILE A 225 4.20 4.55 13.33
N VAL A 226 4.35 5.62 14.11
CA VAL A 226 4.56 5.51 15.56
C VAL A 226 3.32 4.93 16.24
N LEU A 227 2.13 5.45 15.96
CA LEU A 227 0.89 4.99 16.57
C LEU A 227 0.60 3.51 16.24
N LEU A 228 0.71 3.13 14.97
CA LEU A 228 0.50 1.75 14.53
C LEU A 228 1.61 0.83 15.06
N GLY A 229 2.86 1.31 15.15
CA GLY A 229 3.97 0.55 15.74
C GLY A 229 3.76 0.23 17.21
N ILE A 230 3.32 1.22 18.01
CA ILE A 230 2.98 1.03 19.42
C ILE A 230 1.82 0.03 19.53
N LEU A 231 0.75 0.22 18.75
CA LEU A 231 -0.42 -0.66 18.78
C LEU A 231 -0.06 -2.10 18.39
N ALA A 232 0.74 -2.27 17.35
CA ALA A 232 1.25 -3.56 16.89
C ALA A 232 2.09 -4.25 17.98
N GLN A 233 2.98 -3.52 18.66
CA GLN A 233 3.81 -4.07 19.73
C GLN A 233 2.97 -4.51 20.93
N VAL A 234 1.99 -3.70 21.34
CA VAL A 234 1.07 -4.05 22.44
C VAL A 234 0.26 -5.31 22.11
N LEU A 235 -0.26 -5.41 20.89
CA LEU A 235 -0.99 -6.60 20.44
C LEU A 235 -0.09 -7.84 20.39
N TYR A 236 1.14 -7.68 19.89
CA TYR A 236 2.13 -8.75 19.83
C TYR A 236 2.48 -9.29 21.22
N SER A 237 2.82 -8.41 22.18
CA SER A 237 3.16 -8.83 23.55
C SER A 237 2.02 -9.60 24.22
N ARG A 238 0.76 -9.16 24.05
CA ARG A 238 -0.40 -9.88 24.61
C ARG A 238 -0.57 -11.28 24.04
N VAL A 239 -0.28 -11.45 22.76
CA VAL A 239 -0.43 -12.72 22.06
C VAL A 239 0.70 -13.68 22.41
N VAL A 240 1.96 -13.21 22.45
CA VAL A 240 3.10 -14.05 22.84
C VAL A 240 2.94 -14.60 24.25
N CYS A 241 2.46 -13.80 25.21
CA CYS A 241 2.18 -14.29 26.56
C CYS A 241 1.16 -15.44 26.58
N ARG A 242 0.16 -15.44 25.69
CA ARG A 242 -0.79 -16.56 25.59
C ARG A 242 -0.18 -17.83 25.02
N ILE A 243 0.78 -17.70 24.10
CA ILE A 243 1.45 -18.85 23.47
C ILE A 243 2.33 -19.58 24.49
N VAL A 244 3.08 -18.85 25.32
CA VAL A 244 3.94 -19.44 26.37
C VAL A 244 3.11 -20.28 27.35
N VAL A 245 1.91 -19.82 27.72
CA VAL A 245 1.01 -20.55 28.64
C VAL A 245 0.46 -21.86 28.04
N GLN A 246 0.39 -21.97 26.71
CA GLN A 246 -0.11 -23.18 26.02
C GLN A 246 1.01 -24.11 25.55
N GLY A 247 2.26 -23.63 25.51
CA GLY A 247 3.43 -24.39 25.05
C GLY A 247 4.28 -25.02 26.16
N GLY A 248 4.13 -24.56 27.41
CA GLY A 248 5.02 -24.92 28.52
C GLY A 248 6.28 -24.07 28.55
#